data_AF-A0A9P9TA13-F1
#
_entry.id   AF-A0A9P9TA13-F1
#
_cell.length_a   1.000
_cell.length_b   1.000
_cell.length_c   1.000
_cell.angle_alpha   90.00
_cell.angle_beta   90.00
_cell.angle_gamma   90.00
#
_symmetry.space_group_name_H-M   'P 1'
#
loop_
_entity.id
_entity.type
_entity.pdbx_description
1 polymer ?
#
loop_
_entity_poly.entity_id
_entity_poly.type
_entity_poly.pdbx_seq_one_letter_code
_entity_poly.pdbx_strand_id
1 'polypeptide(L)'
;MVALLLFLVLLPIAFSIPGLVAADENSLIVLDNGVGHRSLTETAPYVPLPLSSNYPLTVNSTYPTNNITSPAPAKNSHLIHYFLQSPIPRWRTSLRSISTSGRNAHIFTQYGPVPPNNYTTVEPINAYALGYSNSTSSLYLGTGSGLLRTDLNGTNARTVSNASDVASIYVSEKTEKVYYGTSHDGLIRRSNLDGTSVEIFRNVSQGIEFGQARRSPSGIVVDEDEGWVYWSASNGEDDGSIRRVKLNGDEEQVLAEGLNMPGQLRINSGMLYWCEKGRWLNSPTSLSRARLPLSASNSTVRGMRESEIVVHSNHTAIFFEYDSVEKQTLGITSFVFNEDADRLWFVMESSNRVIFSKMVEVRLPSKALKLMNWEAEDLGVPMGIEYVQKERR
;
A
#
# COMPACT_ATOMS: atom_id res chain seq x y z
N MET A 1 -7.65 -71.66 -26.75
CA MET A 1 -8.80 -70.89 -27.24
C MET A 1 -9.53 -70.33 -26.02
N VAL A 2 -9.38 -69.02 -25.79
CA VAL A 2 -10.12 -68.09 -24.91
C VAL A 2 -10.29 -68.44 -23.42
N ALA A 3 -9.54 -67.74 -22.57
CA ALA A 3 -9.82 -67.57 -21.14
C ALA A 3 -10.78 -66.38 -20.96
N LEU A 4 -11.90 -66.62 -20.27
CA LEU A 4 -12.94 -65.63 -19.95
C LEU A 4 -12.56 -64.95 -18.63
N LEU A 5 -12.12 -63.69 -18.66
CA LEU A 5 -11.96 -62.86 -17.46
C LEU A 5 -13.20 -61.97 -17.28
N LEU A 6 -13.91 -62.18 -16.17
CA LEU A 6 -14.98 -61.32 -15.67
C LEU A 6 -14.40 -59.94 -15.29
N PHE A 7 -14.90 -58.87 -15.91
CA PHE A 7 -14.70 -57.50 -15.42
C PHE A 7 -15.81 -57.18 -14.40
N LEU A 8 -15.43 -57.04 -13.13
CA LEU A 8 -16.27 -56.40 -12.12
C LEU A 8 -16.15 -54.87 -12.29
N VAL A 9 -17.27 -54.21 -12.61
CA VAL A 9 -17.39 -52.75 -12.65
C VAL A 9 -17.39 -52.23 -11.21
N LEU A 10 -16.30 -51.58 -10.80
CA LEU A 10 -16.27 -50.73 -9.60
C LEU A 10 -16.49 -49.28 -10.05
N LEU A 11 -17.68 -48.75 -9.78
CA LEU A 11 -17.96 -47.32 -9.80
C LEU A 11 -17.12 -46.64 -8.71
N PRO A 12 -16.33 -45.59 -9.00
CA PRO A 12 -15.72 -44.80 -7.95
C PRO A 12 -16.80 -43.92 -7.30
N ILE A 13 -17.22 -44.30 -6.10
CA ILE A 13 -17.97 -43.42 -5.19
C ILE A 13 -16.97 -42.35 -4.74
N ALA A 14 -17.11 -41.14 -5.27
CA ALA A 14 -16.34 -40.00 -4.82
C ALA A 14 -16.80 -39.60 -3.41
N PHE A 15 -16.05 -40.02 -2.39
CA PHE A 15 -16.14 -39.42 -1.07
C PHE A 15 -15.47 -38.05 -1.11
N SER A 16 -16.25 -36.97 -1.05
CA SER A 16 -15.73 -35.64 -0.75
C SER A 16 -15.28 -35.60 0.70
N ILE A 17 -13.96 -35.62 0.92
CA ILE A 17 -13.37 -35.29 2.22
C ILE A 17 -13.49 -33.76 2.40
N PRO A 18 -14.26 -33.24 3.37
CA PRO A 18 -14.18 -31.83 3.71
C PRO A 18 -12.85 -31.61 4.42
N GLY A 19 -11.89 -30.98 3.73
CA GLY A 19 -10.55 -30.73 4.27
C GLY A 19 -9.40 -30.79 3.28
N LEU A 20 -9.63 -31.12 2.00
CA LEU A 20 -8.62 -30.94 0.98
C LEU A 20 -8.66 -29.48 0.49
N VAL A 21 -7.91 -28.61 1.17
CA VAL A 21 -7.58 -27.27 0.66
C VAL A 21 -6.91 -27.49 -0.69
N ALA A 22 -7.55 -27.02 -1.76
CA ALA A 22 -6.95 -27.03 -3.08
C ALA A 22 -5.57 -26.36 -3.02
N ALA A 23 -4.60 -26.98 -3.68
CA ALA A 23 -3.21 -26.57 -3.68
C ALA A 23 -3.05 -25.07 -3.98
N ASP A 24 -2.46 -24.35 -3.02
CA ASP A 24 -1.62 -23.16 -3.20
C ASP A 24 -1.93 -22.28 -4.43
N GLU A 25 -2.99 -21.48 -4.31
CA GLU A 25 -3.33 -20.43 -5.27
C GLU A 25 -2.21 -19.37 -5.38
N ASN A 26 -2.14 -18.68 -6.53
CA ASN A 26 -1.35 -17.44 -6.68
C ASN A 26 -1.58 -16.52 -5.47
N SER A 27 -0.52 -15.87 -5.02
CA SER A 27 -0.54 -15.09 -3.79
C SER A 27 -0.22 -13.62 -4.04
N LEU A 28 -0.78 -12.79 -3.17
CA LEU A 28 -0.36 -11.42 -3.00
C LEU A 28 0.62 -11.38 -1.83
N ILE A 29 1.74 -10.69 -2.03
CA ILE A 29 2.70 -10.40 -0.98
C ILE A 29 2.48 -8.96 -0.54
N VAL A 30 2.35 -8.76 0.77
CA VAL A 30 2.17 -7.44 1.37
C VAL A 30 3.35 -7.15 2.29
N LEU A 31 3.94 -5.97 2.12
CA LEU A 31 4.89 -5.39 3.05
C LEU A 31 4.15 -4.31 3.86
N ASP A 32 4.18 -4.43 5.19
CA ASP A 32 3.42 -3.56 6.09
C ASP A 32 4.21 -3.13 7.33
N ASN A 33 3.73 -2.09 8.03
CA ASN A 33 4.33 -1.57 9.27
C ASN A 33 3.75 -2.17 10.58
N GLY A 34 2.94 -3.23 10.46
CA GLY A 34 2.30 -3.98 11.55
C GLY A 34 1.38 -3.17 12.47
N VAL A 35 0.60 -3.89 13.28
CA VAL A 35 -0.35 -3.34 14.26
C VAL A 35 -0.17 -4.04 15.60
N GLY A 36 -0.05 -3.28 16.70
CA GLY A 36 0.04 -3.82 18.06
C GLY A 36 -1.32 -4.15 18.67
N HIS A 37 -1.46 -5.34 19.27
CA HIS A 37 -2.61 -5.66 20.13
C HIS A 37 -2.28 -5.22 21.57
N ARG A 38 -3.09 -4.33 22.17
CA ARG A 38 -3.08 -4.18 23.64
C ARG A 38 -3.84 -5.38 24.21
N SER A 39 -3.13 -6.37 24.78
CA SER A 39 -3.80 -7.42 25.54
C SER A 39 -4.61 -6.79 26.68
N LEU A 40 -5.92 -7.04 26.75
CA LEU A 40 -6.79 -6.57 27.83
C LEU A 40 -6.54 -7.26 29.19
N THR A 41 -5.39 -7.93 29.37
CA THR A 41 -5.09 -8.75 30.55
C THR A 41 -4.40 -8.02 31.70
N GLU A 42 -4.20 -6.71 31.64
CA GLU A 42 -3.86 -5.90 32.83
C GLU A 42 -5.04 -5.04 33.25
N THR A 43 -6.11 -5.69 33.71
CA THR A 43 -7.11 -5.02 34.53
C THR A 43 -6.48 -4.72 35.90
N ALA A 44 -6.14 -3.45 36.15
CA ALA A 44 -6.15 -2.95 37.52
C ALA A 44 -7.54 -3.26 38.12
N PRO A 45 -7.65 -3.70 39.39
CA PRO A 45 -8.91 -4.13 39.95
C PRO A 45 -9.92 -2.97 39.93
N TYR A 46 -11.05 -3.23 39.28
CA TYR A 46 -12.23 -2.36 39.31
C TYR A 46 -12.70 -2.20 40.75
N VAL A 47 -12.66 -0.98 41.28
CA VAL A 47 -13.35 -0.60 42.52
C VAL A 47 -14.64 0.12 42.09
N PRO A 48 -15.83 -0.48 42.26
CA PRO A 48 -17.07 0.23 41.99
C PRO A 48 -17.25 1.31 43.06
N LEU A 49 -17.34 2.57 42.64
CA LEU A 49 -17.83 3.63 43.52
C LEU A 49 -19.35 3.49 43.67
N PRO A 50 -19.91 3.61 44.89
CA PRO A 50 -21.34 3.49 45.10
C PRO A 50 -22.08 4.71 44.54
N LEU A 51 -23.24 4.46 43.95
CA LEU A 51 -24.20 5.48 43.55
C LEU A 51 -24.74 6.21 44.79
N SER A 52 -24.43 7.49 44.94
CA SER A 52 -25.22 8.37 45.80
C SER A 52 -25.32 9.81 45.27
N SER A 53 -26.57 10.17 44.97
CA SER A 53 -27.28 11.45 45.16
C SER A 53 -26.58 12.81 44.98
N ASN A 54 -27.16 13.59 44.05
CA ASN A 54 -27.47 15.03 44.05
C ASN A 54 -26.39 16.05 44.43
N TYR A 55 -26.02 16.93 43.48
CA TYR A 55 -25.74 18.35 43.74
C TYR A 55 -26.23 19.22 42.56
N PRO A 56 -26.60 20.50 42.82
CA PRO A 56 -27.44 21.31 41.94
C PRO A 56 -26.67 22.00 40.82
N LEU A 57 -27.41 22.37 39.78
CA LEU A 57 -26.98 23.26 38.71
C LEU A 57 -26.81 24.68 39.25
N THR A 58 -25.60 25.23 39.11
CA THR A 58 -25.40 26.69 39.09
C THR A 58 -24.83 27.07 37.73
N VAL A 59 -25.65 27.76 36.94
CA VAL A 59 -25.27 28.41 35.69
C VAL A 59 -24.57 29.72 36.04
N ASN A 60 -23.43 30.00 35.41
CA ASN A 60 -22.99 31.38 35.20
C ASN A 60 -22.61 31.57 33.72
N SER A 61 -23.35 32.50 33.11
CA SER A 61 -23.26 33.05 31.76
C SER A 61 -21.94 33.79 31.52
N THR A 62 -21.33 33.78 30.34
CA THR A 62 -21.63 34.67 29.18
C THR A 62 -20.56 34.36 28.11
N TYR A 63 -20.86 34.22 26.81
CA TYR A 63 -21.00 35.28 25.79
C TYR A 63 -21.40 34.63 24.43
N PRO A 64 -21.82 35.39 23.39
CA PRO A 64 -23.01 35.10 22.59
C PRO A 64 -22.72 34.68 21.13
N THR A 65 -23.70 34.06 20.45
CA THR A 65 -24.38 34.61 19.24
C THR A 65 -25.21 33.55 18.49
N ASN A 66 -26.52 33.81 18.45
CA ASN A 66 -27.55 33.62 17.39
C ASN A 66 -27.46 32.49 16.34
N ASN A 67 -28.34 31.48 16.54
CA ASN A 67 -29.39 30.87 15.66
C ASN A 67 -29.32 31.12 14.12
N ILE A 68 -29.61 30.12 13.25
CA ILE A 68 -30.98 29.66 12.88
C ILE A 68 -30.98 28.21 12.26
N THR A 69 -31.75 27.32 12.91
CA THR A 69 -32.64 26.18 12.51
C THR A 69 -32.38 25.22 11.32
N SER A 70 -32.45 23.88 11.59
CA SER A 70 -33.46 22.93 11.04
C SER A 70 -33.37 21.53 11.71
N PRO A 71 -34.41 20.65 11.67
CA PRO A 71 -34.70 19.64 12.69
C PRO A 71 -34.03 18.27 12.46
N ALA A 72 -33.92 17.51 13.55
CA ALA A 72 -33.49 16.11 13.57
C ALA A 72 -34.50 15.17 12.87
N PRO A 73 -34.05 14.07 12.26
CA PRO A 73 -34.86 12.88 12.11
C PRO A 73 -34.59 11.86 13.22
N ALA A 74 -35.70 11.23 13.60
CA ALA A 74 -35.91 10.23 14.63
C ALA A 74 -34.85 9.12 14.72
N LYS A 75 -34.56 8.76 15.97
CA LYS A 75 -33.91 7.53 16.39
C LYS A 75 -34.64 6.31 15.81
N ASN A 76 -33.98 5.54 14.96
CA ASN A 76 -34.22 4.10 14.87
C ASN A 76 -32.93 3.38 15.26
N SER A 77 -33.08 2.55 16.27
CA SER A 77 -32.06 1.77 16.95
C SER A 77 -31.53 0.64 16.05
N HIS A 78 -30.27 0.74 15.65
CA HIS A 78 -29.45 -0.43 15.40
C HIS A 78 -28.30 -0.40 16.40
N LEU A 79 -28.25 -1.42 17.26
CA LEU A 79 -27.17 -1.67 18.21
C LEU A 79 -25.89 -1.93 17.43
N ILE A 80 -25.06 -0.89 17.27
CA ILE A 80 -23.69 -1.01 16.80
C ILE A 80 -22.83 -1.14 18.06
N HIS A 81 -22.18 -2.30 18.22
CA HIS A 81 -21.17 -2.51 19.25
C HIS A 81 -20.00 -1.54 19.02
N TYR A 82 -19.97 -0.44 19.75
CA TYR A 82 -18.80 0.41 19.86
C TYR A 82 -17.76 -0.32 20.72
N PHE A 83 -16.91 -1.13 20.09
CA PHE A 83 -15.64 -1.44 20.71
C PHE A 83 -14.85 -0.13 20.82
N LEU A 84 -14.50 0.27 22.03
CA LEU A 84 -13.56 1.35 22.28
C LEU A 84 -12.22 0.94 21.68
N GLN A 85 -11.97 1.29 20.41
CA GLN A 85 -10.69 1.08 19.75
C GLN A 85 -9.66 1.93 20.47
N SER A 86 -8.83 1.28 21.30
CA SER A 86 -7.66 1.92 21.87
C SER A 86 -6.64 2.19 20.76
N PRO A 87 -5.90 3.31 20.79
CA PRO A 87 -4.85 3.62 19.81
C PRO A 87 -3.88 2.44 19.66
N ILE A 88 -3.63 2.03 18.42
CA ILE A 88 -2.77 0.89 18.06
C ILE A 88 -1.32 1.38 17.95
N PRO A 89 -0.37 0.93 18.79
CA PRO A 89 1.05 1.23 18.59
C PRO A 89 1.56 0.55 17.29
N ARG A 90 2.35 1.26 16.49
CA ARG A 90 3.04 0.71 15.30
C ARG A 90 4.14 -0.24 15.74
N TRP A 91 4.15 -1.49 15.29
CA TRP A 91 5.22 -2.46 15.57
C TRP A 91 5.44 -3.47 14.45
N ARG A 92 6.71 -3.86 14.28
CA ARG A 92 7.31 -4.80 13.32
C ARG A 92 6.86 -4.62 11.86
N THR A 93 7.80 -4.14 11.05
CA THR A 93 7.70 -4.26 9.59
C THR A 93 7.55 -5.73 9.24
N SER A 94 6.47 -6.12 8.58
CA SER A 94 6.15 -7.53 8.34
C SER A 94 6.02 -7.78 6.84
N LEU A 95 6.43 -8.99 6.43
CA LEU A 95 6.17 -9.51 5.11
C LEU A 95 5.12 -10.60 5.23
N ARG A 96 4.03 -10.46 4.48
CA ARG A 96 2.86 -11.34 4.58
C ARG A 96 2.51 -11.90 3.21
N SER A 97 1.94 -13.10 3.20
CA SER A 97 1.15 -13.57 2.06
C SER A 97 -0.33 -13.45 2.36
N ILE A 98 -1.11 -13.15 1.34
CA ILE A 98 -2.56 -13.14 1.34
C ILE A 98 -3.01 -13.79 0.04
N SER A 99 -4.04 -14.64 0.06
CA SER A 99 -4.60 -15.19 -1.17
C SER A 99 -5.19 -14.06 -2.05
N THR A 100 -5.30 -14.29 -3.35
CA THR A 100 -5.97 -13.33 -4.26
C THR A 100 -7.44 -13.06 -3.90
N SER A 101 -8.04 -13.93 -3.07
CA SER A 101 -9.38 -13.74 -2.50
C SER A 101 -9.44 -12.82 -1.26
N GLY A 102 -8.28 -12.34 -0.77
CA GLY A 102 -8.16 -11.51 0.44
C GLY A 102 -8.14 -12.30 1.75
N ARG A 103 -8.18 -13.64 1.68
CA ARG A 103 -8.22 -14.54 2.83
C ARG A 103 -6.87 -15.19 3.11
N ASN A 104 -6.79 -15.91 4.24
CA ASN A 104 -5.65 -16.74 4.63
C ASN A 104 -4.35 -15.92 4.74
N ALA A 105 -4.42 -14.76 5.41
CA ALA A 105 -3.25 -13.94 5.64
C ALA A 105 -2.24 -14.67 6.55
N HIS A 106 -0.98 -14.67 6.16
CA HIS A 106 0.10 -15.32 6.91
C HIS A 106 1.37 -14.47 6.89
N ILE A 107 1.89 -14.14 8.08
CA ILE A 107 3.17 -13.45 8.23
C ILE A 107 4.31 -14.43 7.96
N PHE A 108 5.10 -14.19 6.93
CA PHE A 108 6.29 -14.98 6.66
C PHE A 108 7.49 -14.57 7.52
N THR A 109 7.78 -13.27 7.56
CA THR A 109 8.94 -12.71 8.25
C THR A 109 8.57 -11.38 8.87
N GLN A 110 9.16 -11.06 10.01
CA GLN A 110 9.07 -9.76 10.64
C GLN A 110 10.45 -9.15 10.84
N TYR A 111 10.57 -7.86 10.57
CA TYR A 111 11.76 -7.04 10.67
C TYR A 111 11.55 -5.97 11.77
N GLY A 112 12.43 -5.97 12.76
CA GLY A 112 12.30 -5.20 14.01
C GLY A 112 12.77 -6.05 15.22
N PRO A 113 13.02 -5.48 16.41
CA PRO A 113 13.84 -6.19 17.40
C PRO A 113 13.22 -7.47 18.00
N VAL A 114 14.13 -8.40 18.33
CA VAL A 114 14.04 -9.55 19.25
C VAL A 114 13.99 -9.00 20.71
N PRO A 115 13.46 -9.70 21.75
CA PRO A 115 12.91 -9.13 22.99
C PRO A 115 13.86 -8.22 23.81
N PRO A 116 13.33 -7.39 24.73
CA PRO A 116 14.05 -6.25 25.29
C PRO A 116 15.30 -6.67 26.08
N ASN A 117 16.42 -6.00 25.82
CA ASN A 117 17.35 -5.68 26.90
C ASN A 117 17.08 -4.23 27.32
N ASN A 118 17.19 -3.94 28.61
CA ASN A 118 16.67 -2.73 29.27
C ASN A 118 17.28 -1.38 28.84
N TYR A 119 18.00 -1.31 27.71
CA TYR A 119 18.79 -0.15 27.32
C TYR A 119 18.77 0.20 25.82
N THR A 120 17.93 -0.43 24.99
CA THR A 120 17.89 -0.09 23.55
C THR A 120 16.47 0.27 23.07
N THR A 121 16.27 1.53 22.69
CA THR A 121 15.11 2.00 21.92
C THR A 121 15.38 1.76 20.43
N VAL A 122 15.25 0.52 19.96
CA VAL A 122 15.39 0.22 18.52
C VAL A 122 14.01 0.21 17.87
N GLU A 123 13.74 1.23 17.06
CA GLU A 123 12.50 1.41 16.31
C GLU A 123 12.33 0.33 15.21
N PRO A 124 11.10 0.02 14.76
CA PRO A 124 10.91 -0.79 13.55
C PRO A 124 11.66 -0.16 12.38
N ILE A 125 12.15 -0.98 11.44
CA ILE A 125 12.92 -0.46 10.30
C ILE A 125 12.08 0.40 9.34
N ASN A 126 10.75 0.40 9.50
CA ASN A 126 9.74 1.00 8.64
C ASN A 126 9.78 0.45 7.20
N ALA A 127 8.61 0.25 6.61
CA ALA A 127 8.43 -0.10 5.21
C ALA A 127 7.84 1.08 4.45
N TYR A 128 8.24 1.21 3.19
CA TYR A 128 7.75 2.25 2.29
C TYR A 128 7.42 1.74 0.90
N ALA A 129 8.17 0.76 0.38
CA ALA A 129 7.96 0.23 -0.96
C ALA A 129 8.28 -1.27 -1.02
N LEU A 130 7.62 -1.96 -1.93
CA LEU A 130 7.89 -3.36 -2.27
C LEU A 130 8.05 -3.47 -3.78
N GLY A 131 9.05 -4.23 -4.22
CA GLY A 131 9.20 -4.66 -5.60
C GLY A 131 9.41 -6.17 -5.66
N TYR A 132 9.03 -6.77 -6.78
CA TYR A 132 9.13 -8.21 -7.01
C TYR A 132 9.85 -8.47 -8.33
N SER A 133 10.80 -9.41 -8.30
CA SER A 133 11.41 -9.97 -9.49
C SER A 133 10.90 -11.38 -9.73
N ASN A 134 10.28 -11.59 -10.89
CA ASN A 134 9.83 -12.91 -11.33
C ASN A 134 11.01 -13.80 -11.72
N SER A 135 11.96 -13.27 -12.52
CA SER A 135 13.11 -14.06 -13.02
C SER A 135 13.99 -14.61 -11.90
N THR A 136 14.11 -13.89 -10.79
CA THR A 136 14.94 -14.29 -9.65
C THR A 136 14.13 -14.75 -8.42
N SER A 137 12.79 -14.81 -8.53
CA SER A 137 11.88 -15.12 -7.41
C SER A 137 12.25 -14.39 -6.11
N SER A 138 12.54 -13.10 -6.23
CA SER A 138 13.08 -12.29 -5.14
C SER A 138 12.26 -11.04 -4.89
N LEU A 139 12.20 -10.62 -3.64
CA LEU A 139 11.56 -9.38 -3.22
C LEU A 139 12.61 -8.33 -2.91
N TYR A 140 12.25 -7.07 -3.17
CA TYR A 140 13.02 -5.89 -2.84
C TYR A 140 12.19 -5.03 -1.89
N LEU A 141 12.67 -4.84 -0.67
CA LEU A 141 11.97 -4.14 0.40
C LEU A 141 12.65 -2.79 0.61
N GLY A 142 11.90 -1.72 0.39
CA GLY A 142 12.32 -0.34 0.64
C GLY A 142 11.96 0.03 2.07
N THR A 143 12.99 0.29 2.88
CA THR A 143 12.84 0.53 4.32
C THR A 143 13.53 1.82 4.75
N GLY A 144 13.33 2.23 5.99
CA GLY A 144 14.09 3.33 6.60
C GLY A 144 15.58 3.04 6.73
N SER A 145 15.95 1.76 6.76
CA SER A 145 17.34 1.31 6.90
C SER A 145 18.04 0.96 5.58
N GLY A 146 17.36 1.04 4.43
CA GLY A 146 17.95 0.68 3.15
C GLY A 146 17.02 -0.02 2.17
N LEU A 147 17.63 -0.50 1.08
CA LEU A 147 17.04 -1.46 0.16
C LEU A 147 17.51 -2.86 0.55
N LEU A 148 16.58 -3.73 0.93
CA LEU A 148 16.85 -5.13 1.21
C LEU A 148 16.38 -5.99 0.04
N ARG A 149 17.07 -7.10 -0.22
CA ARG A 149 16.61 -8.19 -1.10
C ARG A 149 16.40 -9.45 -0.29
N THR A 150 15.30 -10.16 -0.53
CA THR A 150 14.94 -11.40 0.17
C THR A 150 14.38 -12.42 -0.81
N ASP A 151 14.24 -13.67 -0.37
CA ASP A 151 13.35 -14.63 -1.02
C ASP A 151 11.88 -14.24 -0.79
N LEU A 152 10.95 -14.90 -1.47
CA LEU A 152 9.50 -14.62 -1.38
C LEU A 152 8.91 -14.76 0.03
N ASN A 153 9.49 -15.60 0.87
CA ASN A 153 9.11 -15.79 2.28
C ASN A 153 9.91 -14.85 3.23
N GLY A 154 10.70 -13.92 2.70
CA GLY A 154 11.50 -12.99 3.50
C GLY A 154 12.81 -13.56 4.04
N THR A 155 13.15 -14.82 3.76
CA THR A 155 14.46 -15.40 4.12
C THR A 155 15.60 -14.89 3.23
N ASN A 156 16.83 -15.24 3.60
CA ASN A 156 18.05 -14.85 2.88
C ASN A 156 18.15 -13.33 2.64
N ALA A 157 17.70 -12.55 3.62
CA ALA A 157 17.71 -11.11 3.57
C ALA A 157 19.14 -10.56 3.48
N ARG A 158 19.39 -9.70 2.49
CA ARG A 158 20.68 -9.03 2.28
C ARG A 158 20.48 -7.57 1.88
N THR A 159 21.36 -6.71 2.36
CA THR A 159 21.36 -5.30 1.99
C THR A 159 21.87 -5.14 0.55
N VAL A 160 21.06 -4.50 -0.29
CA VAL A 160 21.46 -4.03 -1.62
C VAL A 160 22.02 -2.61 -1.54
N SER A 161 21.41 -1.75 -0.72
CA SER A 161 21.84 -0.37 -0.54
C SER A 161 21.53 0.12 0.88
N ASN A 162 22.46 0.85 1.49
CA ASN A 162 22.25 1.52 2.79
C ASN A 162 21.62 2.92 2.64
N ALA A 163 21.03 3.24 1.48
CA ALA A 163 20.41 4.53 1.27
C ALA A 163 19.14 4.64 2.15
N SER A 164 19.05 5.67 2.97
CA SER A 164 17.91 5.86 3.87
C SER A 164 16.63 6.23 3.11
N ASP A 165 15.49 5.81 3.67
CA ASP A 165 14.15 6.16 3.20
C ASP A 165 13.90 5.83 1.71
N VAL A 166 14.06 4.55 1.37
CA VAL A 166 13.76 4.03 0.03
C VAL A 166 12.24 4.03 -0.19
N ALA A 167 11.73 5.12 -0.76
CA ALA A 167 10.31 5.42 -0.88
C ALA A 167 9.63 4.76 -2.09
N SER A 168 10.39 4.35 -3.10
CA SER A 168 9.85 3.69 -4.29
C SER A 168 10.84 2.68 -4.85
N ILE A 169 10.31 1.60 -5.43
CA ILE A 169 11.07 0.52 -6.06
C ILE A 169 10.37 0.11 -7.35
N TYR A 170 11.16 -0.14 -8.39
CA TYR A 170 10.73 -0.82 -9.59
C TYR A 170 11.77 -1.85 -10.02
N VAL A 171 11.32 -3.06 -10.33
CA VAL A 171 12.17 -4.11 -10.88
C VAL A 171 11.95 -4.17 -12.39
N SER A 172 13.03 -4.03 -13.13
CA SER A 172 13.09 -4.01 -14.58
C SER A 172 13.64 -5.34 -15.06
N GLU A 173 12.76 -6.23 -15.51
CA GLU A 173 13.12 -7.61 -15.86
C GLU A 173 13.96 -7.68 -17.14
N LYS A 174 13.64 -6.88 -18.17
CA LYS A 174 14.37 -6.90 -19.46
C LYS A 174 15.78 -6.33 -19.34
N THR A 175 15.96 -5.31 -18.49
CA THR A 175 17.29 -4.70 -18.25
C THR A 175 18.04 -5.29 -17.06
N GLU A 176 17.42 -6.23 -16.32
CA GLU A 176 17.98 -6.86 -15.12
C GLU A 176 18.46 -5.84 -14.06
N LYS A 177 17.67 -4.77 -13.88
CA LYS A 177 17.95 -3.70 -12.93
C LYS A 177 16.83 -3.52 -11.92
N VAL A 178 17.19 -3.17 -10.69
CA VAL A 178 16.27 -2.58 -9.72
C VAL A 178 16.51 -1.07 -9.69
N TYR A 179 15.46 -0.29 -9.91
CA TYR A 179 15.43 1.15 -9.75
C TYR A 179 14.79 1.47 -8.41
N TYR A 180 15.35 2.42 -7.68
CA TYR A 180 14.81 2.80 -6.38
C TYR A 180 15.04 4.27 -6.08
N GLY A 181 14.01 4.87 -5.51
CA GLY A 181 13.94 6.29 -5.20
C GLY A 181 14.07 6.52 -3.70
N THR A 182 14.82 7.54 -3.31
CA THR A 182 15.05 7.88 -1.91
C THR A 182 14.50 9.26 -1.59
N SER A 183 13.69 9.36 -0.54
CA SER A 183 13.00 10.60 -0.21
C SER A 183 13.92 11.62 0.48
N HIS A 184 14.94 11.14 1.19
CA HIS A 184 15.87 12.00 1.95
C HIS A 184 16.72 12.91 1.05
N ASP A 185 17.27 12.36 -0.03
CA ASP A 185 18.21 13.05 -0.94
C ASP A 185 17.63 13.31 -2.34
N GLY A 186 16.42 12.82 -2.63
CA GLY A 186 15.77 13.01 -3.93
C GLY A 186 16.51 12.34 -5.08
N LEU A 187 17.22 11.23 -4.82
CA LEU A 187 17.91 10.47 -5.86
C LEU A 187 17.08 9.28 -6.34
N ILE A 188 17.19 9.02 -7.64
CA ILE A 188 16.84 7.73 -8.24
C ILE A 188 18.17 7.01 -8.48
N ARG A 189 18.29 5.84 -7.86
CA ARG A 189 19.43 4.93 -8.03
C ARG A 189 18.99 3.70 -8.80
N ARG A 190 19.96 2.98 -9.35
CA ARG A 190 19.73 1.63 -9.86
C ARG A 190 20.91 0.71 -9.56
N SER A 191 20.64 -0.59 -9.53
CA SER A 191 21.66 -1.64 -9.41
C SER A 191 21.26 -2.85 -10.23
N ASN A 192 22.17 -3.80 -10.43
CA ASN A 192 21.82 -5.14 -10.90
C ASN A 192 20.81 -5.80 -9.94
N LEU A 193 20.07 -6.81 -10.41
CA LEU A 193 19.15 -7.58 -9.57
C LEU A 193 19.86 -8.24 -8.37
N ASP A 194 21.12 -8.64 -8.53
CA ASP A 194 21.92 -9.17 -7.43
C ASP A 194 22.45 -8.09 -6.46
N GLY A 195 22.13 -6.82 -6.68
CA GLY A 195 22.56 -5.69 -5.86
C GLY A 195 23.96 -5.14 -6.17
N THR A 196 24.67 -5.70 -7.16
CA THR A 196 25.95 -5.15 -7.62
C THR A 196 25.74 -3.92 -8.52
N SER A 197 26.82 -3.17 -8.78
CA SER A 197 26.79 -2.00 -9.68
C SER A 197 25.75 -0.94 -9.31
N VAL A 198 25.66 -0.60 -8.02
CA VAL A 198 24.84 0.51 -7.54
C VAL A 198 25.37 1.82 -8.13
N GLU A 199 24.51 2.57 -8.81
CA GLU A 199 24.83 3.88 -9.37
C GLU A 199 23.67 4.86 -9.19
N ILE A 200 24.00 6.16 -9.23
CA ILE A 200 23.01 7.22 -9.30
C ILE A 200 22.52 7.31 -10.75
N PHE A 201 21.24 7.01 -10.96
CA PHE A 201 20.61 7.15 -12.27
C PHE A 201 20.19 8.61 -12.52
N ARG A 202 19.60 9.25 -11.51
CA ARG A 202 19.11 10.64 -11.62
C ARG A 202 19.09 11.35 -10.27
N ASN A 203 19.38 12.65 -10.27
CA ASN A 203 19.02 13.55 -9.18
C ASN A 203 17.73 14.31 -9.53
N VAL A 204 16.68 14.14 -8.72
CA VAL A 204 15.38 14.82 -8.91
C VAL A 204 15.12 15.92 -7.86
N SER A 205 16.06 16.15 -6.94
CA SER A 205 16.05 17.31 -6.05
C SER A 205 16.39 18.58 -6.85
N GLN A 206 15.41 19.44 -7.09
CA GLN A 206 15.59 20.65 -7.92
C GLN A 206 16.48 21.70 -7.25
N GLY A 207 17.80 21.53 -7.32
CA GLY A 207 18.78 22.55 -6.93
C GLY A 207 18.91 22.79 -5.43
N ILE A 208 18.59 21.81 -4.59
CA ILE A 208 18.83 21.85 -3.15
C ILE A 208 19.99 20.91 -2.85
N GLU A 209 20.93 21.37 -2.02
CA GLU A 209 22.04 20.54 -1.54
C GLU A 209 21.52 19.27 -0.84
N PHE A 210 22.33 18.20 -0.91
CA PHE A 210 22.03 16.90 -0.35
C PHE A 210 21.59 16.98 1.13
N GLY A 211 20.53 16.24 1.49
CA GLY A 211 20.12 16.02 2.89
C GLY A 211 18.81 16.67 3.33
N GLN A 212 18.13 17.45 2.46
CA GLN A 212 16.79 18.03 2.70
C GLN A 212 15.99 18.15 1.39
N ALA A 213 15.77 17.04 0.67
CA ALA A 213 15.11 17.09 -0.64
C ALA A 213 13.67 17.63 -0.55
N ARG A 214 13.36 18.65 -1.36
CA ARG A 214 11.97 19.12 -1.54
C ARG A 214 11.16 18.26 -2.50
N ARG A 215 11.84 17.50 -3.37
CA ARG A 215 11.22 16.59 -4.33
C ARG A 215 11.74 15.17 -4.14
N SER A 216 10.84 14.24 -3.89
CA SER A 216 11.14 12.82 -3.73
C SER A 216 10.44 11.98 -4.79
N PRO A 217 11.12 10.97 -5.37
CA PRO A 217 10.51 10.02 -6.28
C PRO A 217 9.60 9.06 -5.50
N SER A 218 8.30 9.38 -5.41
CA SER A 218 7.32 8.58 -4.65
C SER A 218 6.84 7.33 -5.40
N GLY A 219 7.13 7.24 -6.69
CA GLY A 219 6.86 6.10 -7.56
C GLY A 219 7.76 6.13 -8.78
N ILE A 220 8.20 4.96 -9.23
CA ILE A 220 9.08 4.79 -10.40
C ILE A 220 8.51 3.64 -11.25
N VAL A 221 8.58 3.78 -12.57
CA VAL A 221 8.32 2.68 -13.51
C VAL A 221 9.18 2.87 -14.76
N VAL A 222 9.67 1.77 -15.33
CA VAL A 222 10.45 1.77 -16.58
C VAL A 222 9.62 1.15 -17.69
N ASP A 223 9.44 1.88 -18.78
CA ASP A 223 8.95 1.38 -20.06
C ASP A 223 10.16 0.88 -20.85
N GLU A 224 10.43 -0.42 -20.76
CA GLU A 224 11.62 -1.03 -21.36
C GLU A 224 11.49 -1.24 -22.87
N ASP A 225 10.30 -1.05 -23.44
CA ASP A 225 10.05 -1.15 -24.88
C ASP A 225 10.29 0.20 -25.56
N GLU A 226 9.86 1.29 -24.93
CA GLU A 226 10.06 2.65 -25.46
C GLU A 226 11.32 3.35 -24.87
N GLY A 227 11.97 2.72 -23.89
CA GLY A 227 13.20 3.19 -23.26
C GLY A 227 13.01 4.44 -22.42
N TRP A 228 11.91 4.52 -21.65
CA TRP A 228 11.61 5.66 -20.76
C TRP A 228 11.59 5.22 -19.30
N VAL A 229 12.13 6.05 -18.42
CA VAL A 229 11.94 5.96 -16.96
C VAL A 229 10.96 7.06 -16.55
N TYR A 230 9.85 6.68 -15.93
CA TYR A 230 8.85 7.58 -15.39
C TYR A 230 8.99 7.64 -13.87
N TRP A 231 8.76 8.82 -13.30
CA TRP A 231 8.65 8.97 -11.85
C TRP A 231 7.58 9.99 -11.47
N SER A 232 6.94 9.74 -10.34
CA SER A 232 6.14 10.75 -9.65
C SER A 232 7.05 11.50 -8.69
N ALA A 233 6.91 12.82 -8.64
CA ALA A 233 7.67 13.68 -7.74
C ALA A 233 6.71 14.56 -6.94
N SER A 234 6.83 14.53 -5.62
CA SER A 234 6.06 15.39 -4.73
C SER A 234 6.89 16.58 -4.28
N ASN A 235 6.43 17.82 -4.52
CA ASN A 235 7.11 19.08 -4.11
C ASN A 235 6.31 19.85 -3.05
N GLY A 236 5.73 19.13 -2.07
CA GLY A 236 4.72 19.67 -1.16
C GLY A 236 3.33 19.15 -1.49
N GLU A 237 2.30 19.73 -0.85
CA GLU A 237 0.95 19.14 -0.77
C GLU A 237 0.24 19.05 -2.13
N ASP A 238 0.24 20.14 -2.88
CA ASP A 238 -0.51 20.28 -4.15
C ASP A 238 0.42 20.66 -5.33
N ASP A 239 1.70 20.30 -5.21
CA ASP A 239 2.74 20.55 -6.20
C ASP A 239 3.44 19.23 -6.60
N GLY A 240 2.62 18.22 -6.87
CA GLY A 240 3.07 16.95 -7.43
C GLY A 240 3.23 17.01 -8.95
N SER A 241 4.14 16.19 -9.49
CA SER A 241 4.32 16.04 -10.93
C SER A 241 4.55 14.58 -11.31
N ILE A 242 4.23 14.24 -12.56
CA ILE A 242 4.71 13.02 -13.22
C ILE A 242 5.66 13.44 -14.33
N ARG A 243 6.84 12.83 -14.36
CA ARG A 243 7.93 13.17 -15.25
C ARG A 243 8.50 11.90 -15.89
N ARG A 244 9.23 12.06 -16.97
CA ARG A 244 9.99 10.98 -17.59
C ARG A 244 11.32 11.45 -18.18
N VAL A 245 12.20 10.49 -18.42
CA VAL A 245 13.50 10.66 -19.09
C VAL A 245 13.78 9.42 -19.94
N LYS A 246 14.52 9.55 -21.03
CA LYS A 246 15.08 8.37 -21.70
C LYS A 246 15.99 7.56 -20.76
N LEU A 247 16.06 6.27 -20.99
CA LEU A 247 16.83 5.31 -20.18
C LEU A 247 18.35 5.60 -20.20
N ASN A 248 18.82 6.33 -21.21
CA ASN A 248 20.20 6.82 -21.28
C ASN A 248 20.46 8.07 -20.41
N GLY A 249 19.41 8.66 -19.80
CA GLY A 249 19.48 9.84 -18.94
C GLY A 249 19.11 11.16 -19.63
N ASP A 250 18.92 11.17 -20.95
CA ASP A 250 18.65 12.38 -21.73
C ASP A 250 17.15 12.71 -21.85
N GLU A 251 16.84 13.94 -22.25
CA GLU A 251 15.47 14.39 -22.57
C GLU A 251 14.45 14.23 -21.42
N GLU A 252 14.62 15.03 -20.36
CA GLU A 252 13.57 15.12 -19.34
C GLU A 252 12.31 15.80 -19.89
N GLN A 253 11.16 15.19 -19.62
CA GLN A 253 9.86 15.74 -19.94
C GLN A 253 8.97 15.74 -18.70
N VAL A 254 8.26 16.84 -18.50
CA VAL A 254 7.19 16.93 -17.51
C VAL A 254 5.88 16.57 -18.20
N LEU A 255 5.16 15.58 -17.69
CA LEU A 255 3.92 15.06 -18.26
C LEU A 255 2.68 15.62 -17.56
N ALA A 256 2.78 15.85 -16.26
CA ALA A 256 1.74 16.44 -15.43
C ALA A 256 2.36 17.26 -14.29
N GLU A 257 1.68 18.33 -13.87
CA GLU A 257 2.02 19.16 -12.71
C GLU A 257 0.77 19.50 -11.89
N GLY A 258 0.94 19.90 -10.63
CA GLY A 258 -0.17 20.23 -9.73
C GLY A 258 -1.02 19.03 -9.32
N LEU A 259 -0.42 17.82 -9.30
CA LEU A 259 -1.03 16.60 -8.76
C LEU A 259 -0.96 16.60 -7.23
N ASN A 260 -1.89 15.90 -6.57
CA ASN A 260 -1.96 15.82 -5.11
C ASN A 260 -1.13 14.64 -4.61
N MET A 261 0.13 14.90 -4.25
CA MET A 261 1.08 13.88 -3.74
C MET A 261 1.02 12.56 -4.53
N PRO A 262 1.39 12.58 -5.83
CA PRO A 262 1.36 11.39 -6.66
C PRO A 262 2.32 10.33 -6.12
N GLY A 263 1.83 9.10 -5.93
CA GLY A 263 2.56 7.99 -5.33
C GLY A 263 3.03 6.98 -6.38
N GLN A 264 2.80 5.69 -6.11
CA GLN A 264 3.24 4.58 -6.96
C GLN A 264 2.78 4.75 -8.42
N LEU A 265 3.68 4.39 -9.35
CA LEU A 265 3.41 4.31 -10.78
C LEU A 265 3.49 2.85 -11.24
N ARG A 266 2.65 2.45 -12.20
CA ARG A 266 2.83 1.19 -12.95
C ARG A 266 2.39 1.36 -14.41
N ILE A 267 3.04 0.64 -15.31
CA ILE A 267 2.63 0.53 -16.71
C ILE A 267 2.00 -0.84 -16.88
N ASN A 268 0.81 -0.88 -17.47
CA ASN A 268 0.18 -2.14 -17.85
C ASN A 268 -0.75 -1.93 -19.04
N SER A 269 -0.71 -2.85 -20.01
CA SER A 269 -1.58 -2.83 -21.19
C SER A 269 -1.58 -1.48 -21.94
N GLY A 270 -0.39 -0.88 -22.11
CA GLY A 270 -0.22 0.41 -22.80
C GLY A 270 -0.77 1.63 -22.05
N MET A 271 -1.03 1.51 -20.75
CA MET A 271 -1.51 2.59 -19.89
C MET A 271 -0.52 2.84 -18.76
N LEU A 272 -0.24 4.11 -18.45
CA LEU A 272 0.42 4.52 -17.22
C LEU A 272 -0.63 4.74 -16.14
N TYR A 273 -0.48 4.07 -15.00
CA TYR A 273 -1.32 4.21 -13.81
C TYR A 273 -0.56 4.92 -12.71
N TRP A 274 -1.26 5.73 -11.91
CA TRP A 274 -0.71 6.37 -10.72
C TRP A 274 -1.76 6.52 -9.63
N CYS A 275 -1.33 6.46 -8.37
CA CYS A 275 -2.15 6.88 -7.26
C CYS A 275 -1.87 8.32 -6.84
N GLU A 276 -2.86 8.99 -6.28
CA GLU A 276 -2.74 10.27 -5.60
C GLU A 276 -3.30 10.11 -4.19
N LYS A 277 -2.57 10.59 -3.19
CA LYS A 277 -2.95 10.53 -1.77
C LYS A 277 -2.67 11.89 -1.15
N GLY A 278 -3.68 12.76 -1.07
CA GLY A 278 -3.48 14.06 -0.46
C GLY A 278 -3.01 13.97 1.01
N ARG A 279 -2.37 15.03 1.48
CA ARG A 279 -1.65 15.07 2.76
C ARG A 279 -2.50 14.83 4.00
N TRP A 280 -3.69 15.42 3.99
CA TRP A 280 -4.55 15.50 5.16
C TRP A 280 -5.42 14.27 5.30
N LEU A 281 -5.80 13.95 6.54
CA LEU A 281 -6.61 12.78 6.90
C LEU A 281 -7.95 12.66 6.13
N ASN A 282 -8.45 13.77 5.59
CA ASN A 282 -9.71 13.88 4.84
C ASN A 282 -9.49 14.16 3.35
N SER A 283 -8.25 14.11 2.89
CA SER A 283 -7.93 14.40 1.49
C SER A 283 -8.48 13.30 0.59
N PRO A 284 -8.95 13.65 -0.62
CA PRO A 284 -9.30 12.64 -1.60
C PRO A 284 -8.07 11.80 -1.97
N THR A 285 -8.35 10.56 -2.36
CA THR A 285 -7.38 9.66 -2.99
C THR A 285 -7.97 9.11 -4.28
N SER A 286 -7.11 8.84 -5.24
CA SER A 286 -7.53 8.27 -6.52
C SER A 286 -6.46 7.34 -7.10
N LEU A 287 -6.93 6.42 -7.93
CA LEU A 287 -6.12 5.69 -8.89
C LEU A 287 -6.55 6.15 -10.29
N SER A 288 -5.63 6.75 -11.02
CA SER A 288 -5.86 7.32 -12.35
C SER A 288 -4.98 6.63 -13.38
N ARG A 289 -5.33 6.74 -14.66
CA ARG A 289 -4.50 6.24 -15.76
C ARG A 289 -4.57 7.11 -16.99
N ALA A 290 -3.57 6.99 -17.86
CA ALA A 290 -3.53 7.64 -19.16
C ALA A 290 -2.86 6.72 -20.19
N ARG A 291 -3.27 6.84 -21.45
CA ARG A 291 -2.79 5.99 -22.54
C ARG A 291 -1.37 6.41 -22.97
N LEU A 292 -0.49 5.43 -23.18
CA LEU A 292 0.82 5.64 -23.76
C LEU A 292 0.73 5.64 -25.31
N PRO A 293 1.56 6.44 -26.02
CA PRO A 293 2.56 7.36 -25.48
C PRO A 293 1.96 8.67 -24.99
N LEU A 294 2.52 9.22 -23.90
CA LEU A 294 2.14 10.53 -23.38
C LEU A 294 2.88 11.65 -24.11
N SER A 295 2.20 12.78 -24.31
CA SER A 295 2.81 14.02 -24.81
C SER A 295 3.34 14.86 -23.65
N ALA A 296 4.44 15.57 -23.86
CA ALA A 296 4.95 16.53 -22.87
C ALA A 296 3.91 17.63 -22.59
N SER A 297 3.84 18.08 -21.33
CA SER A 297 3.00 19.21 -20.96
C SER A 297 3.65 20.50 -21.42
N ASN A 298 2.98 21.24 -22.33
CA ASN A 298 3.34 22.62 -22.66
C ASN A 298 2.83 23.56 -21.53
N SER A 299 3.43 23.40 -20.34
CA SER A 299 3.53 24.29 -19.16
C SER A 299 2.34 25.16 -18.70
N THR A 300 1.10 24.85 -19.09
CA THR A 300 -0.09 25.60 -18.61
C THR A 300 -1.23 24.74 -18.10
N VAL A 301 -1.15 23.41 -18.26
CA VAL A 301 -2.21 22.49 -17.83
C VAL A 301 -1.79 21.79 -16.56
N ARG A 302 -2.51 22.04 -15.46
CA ARG A 302 -2.46 21.22 -14.24
C ARG A 302 -3.11 19.86 -14.54
N GLY A 303 -2.50 18.79 -14.00
CA GLY A 303 -2.93 17.42 -14.21
C GLY A 303 -2.34 16.77 -15.47
N MET A 304 -2.67 15.49 -15.64
CA MET A 304 -2.30 14.70 -16.81
C MET A 304 -3.35 14.86 -17.91
N ARG A 305 -2.91 15.18 -19.13
CA ARG A 305 -3.80 15.23 -20.31
C ARG A 305 -4.32 13.84 -20.67
N GLU A 306 -5.56 13.77 -21.17
CA GLU A 306 -6.18 12.52 -21.66
C GLU A 306 -6.14 11.38 -20.62
N SER A 307 -6.28 11.77 -19.34
CA SER A 307 -6.35 10.86 -18.22
C SER A 307 -7.79 10.48 -17.88
N GLU A 308 -7.95 9.31 -17.27
CA GLU A 308 -9.20 8.86 -16.69
C GLU A 308 -9.00 8.40 -15.24
N ILE A 309 -10.01 8.64 -14.41
CA ILE A 309 -10.03 8.11 -13.05
C ILE A 309 -10.55 6.68 -13.08
N VAL A 310 -9.77 5.73 -12.54
CA VAL A 310 -10.16 4.34 -12.34
C VAL A 310 -10.97 4.22 -11.06
N VAL A 311 -10.47 4.81 -9.97
CA VAL A 311 -11.15 4.84 -8.67
C VAL A 311 -10.91 6.19 -7.99
N HIS A 312 -11.91 6.74 -7.32
CA HIS A 312 -11.80 7.94 -6.50
C HIS A 312 -12.56 7.76 -5.19
N SER A 313 -12.05 8.32 -4.09
CA SER A 313 -12.65 8.14 -2.76
C SER A 313 -14.06 8.71 -2.62
N ASN A 314 -14.41 9.75 -3.39
CA ASN A 314 -15.77 10.30 -3.41
C ASN A 314 -16.83 9.37 -4.06
N HIS A 315 -16.42 8.33 -4.80
CA HIS A 315 -17.36 7.46 -5.52
C HIS A 315 -17.98 6.37 -4.63
N THR A 316 -17.35 6.04 -3.49
CA THR A 316 -17.76 4.88 -2.68
C THR A 316 -17.36 5.00 -1.22
N ALA A 317 -18.20 4.48 -0.34
CA ALA A 317 -17.99 4.49 1.10
C ALA A 317 -16.80 3.61 1.57
N ILE A 318 -16.29 2.72 0.70
CA ILE A 318 -15.19 1.80 1.03
C ILE A 318 -13.93 2.55 1.49
N PHE A 319 -13.73 3.80 1.06
CA PHE A 319 -12.58 4.62 1.40
C PHE A 319 -12.64 5.30 2.77
N PHE A 320 -13.69 5.07 3.57
CA PHE A 320 -13.85 5.79 4.83
C PHE A 320 -13.96 4.86 6.03
N GLU A 321 -13.48 5.36 7.17
CA GLU A 321 -13.65 4.79 8.51
C GLU A 321 -13.87 5.90 9.53
N TYR A 322 -14.34 5.54 10.73
CA TYR A 322 -14.58 6.49 11.82
C TYR A 322 -13.81 6.04 13.07
N ASP A 323 -12.95 6.91 13.60
CA ASP A 323 -12.11 6.60 14.77
C ASP A 323 -12.74 7.02 16.11
N SER A 324 -14.07 7.16 16.14
CA SER A 324 -14.89 7.78 17.20
C SER A 324 -14.84 9.31 17.32
N VAL A 325 -13.86 9.99 16.69
CA VAL A 325 -13.75 11.45 16.68
C VAL A 325 -14.13 12.02 15.33
N GLU A 326 -13.52 11.50 14.27
CA GLU A 326 -13.68 12.01 12.92
C GLU A 326 -13.76 10.91 11.86
N LYS A 327 -14.37 11.26 10.74
CA LYS A 327 -14.38 10.42 9.54
C LYS A 327 -13.02 10.53 8.89
N GLN A 328 -12.28 9.43 8.76
CA GLN A 328 -10.99 9.40 8.07
C GLN A 328 -11.17 8.91 6.63
N THR A 329 -10.40 9.47 5.70
CA THR A 329 -10.25 8.96 4.34
C THR A 329 -9.00 8.10 4.25
N LEU A 330 -9.16 6.83 3.87
CA LEU A 330 -8.06 5.91 3.66
C LEU A 330 -7.41 6.22 2.31
N GLY A 331 -6.10 6.46 2.31
CA GLY A 331 -5.32 6.79 1.13
C GLY A 331 -4.71 5.54 0.49
N ILE A 332 -4.77 5.43 -0.84
CA ILE A 332 -4.14 4.33 -1.58
C ILE A 332 -2.61 4.45 -1.43
N THR A 333 -1.97 3.40 -0.93
CA THR A 333 -0.51 3.36 -0.71
C THR A 333 0.21 2.56 -1.78
N SER A 334 -0.38 1.46 -2.23
CA SER A 334 0.18 0.63 -3.30
C SER A 334 -0.91 -0.14 -4.02
N PHE A 335 -0.65 -0.52 -5.27
CA PHE A 335 -1.51 -1.35 -6.09
C PHE A 335 -0.68 -2.27 -6.98
N VAL A 336 -1.27 -3.37 -7.45
CA VAL A 336 -0.64 -4.33 -8.36
C VAL A 336 -1.70 -4.99 -9.26
N PHE A 337 -1.29 -5.46 -10.43
CA PHE A 337 -2.16 -6.15 -11.38
C PHE A 337 -1.96 -7.67 -11.31
N ASN A 338 -2.96 -8.41 -11.78
CA ASN A 338 -2.70 -9.78 -12.24
C ASN A 338 -2.07 -9.76 -13.64
N GLU A 339 -1.68 -10.94 -14.12
CA GLU A 339 -1.02 -11.13 -15.42
C GLU A 339 -1.89 -10.69 -16.59
N ASP A 340 -3.17 -11.04 -16.58
CA ASP A 340 -4.09 -10.72 -17.67
C ASP A 340 -4.49 -9.23 -17.70
N ALA A 341 -4.03 -8.44 -16.72
CA ALA A 341 -4.37 -7.02 -16.56
C ALA A 341 -5.88 -6.72 -16.42
N ASP A 342 -6.72 -7.74 -16.24
CA ASP A 342 -8.17 -7.63 -16.08
C ASP A 342 -8.56 -7.37 -14.61
N ARG A 343 -7.60 -7.51 -13.69
CA ARG A 343 -7.73 -7.22 -12.28
C ARG A 343 -6.55 -6.42 -11.77
N LEU A 344 -6.84 -5.58 -10.79
CA LEU A 344 -5.83 -5.04 -9.90
C LEU A 344 -6.31 -5.11 -8.46
N TRP A 345 -5.37 -5.15 -7.54
CA TRP A 345 -5.61 -4.95 -6.12
C TRP A 345 -4.92 -3.67 -5.69
N PHE A 346 -5.57 -2.91 -4.84
CA PHE A 346 -4.93 -1.82 -4.13
C PHE A 346 -5.11 -1.97 -2.63
N VAL A 347 -4.13 -1.48 -1.91
CA VAL A 347 -4.11 -1.38 -0.45
C VAL A 347 -4.16 0.08 -0.04
N MET A 348 -4.80 0.33 1.08
CA MET A 348 -4.96 1.68 1.62
C MET A 348 -4.86 1.67 3.14
N GLU A 349 -4.44 2.79 3.68
CA GLU A 349 -4.40 3.04 5.12
C GLU A 349 -4.94 4.43 5.46
N SER A 350 -5.46 4.54 6.67
CA SER A 350 -5.85 5.83 7.24
C SER A 350 -4.66 6.53 7.88
N SER A 351 -4.76 7.84 8.07
CA SER A 351 -3.71 8.63 8.74
C SER A 351 -4.13 8.94 10.18
N ASN A 352 -3.16 9.01 11.12
CA ASN A 352 -3.28 9.43 12.54
C ASN A 352 -3.42 8.30 13.59
N ARG A 353 -4.20 8.57 14.66
CA ARG A 353 -4.15 7.91 15.97
C ARG A 353 -4.66 6.47 15.96
N VAL A 354 -5.65 6.20 15.11
CA VAL A 354 -6.19 4.88 14.84
C VAL A 354 -5.93 4.62 13.37
N ILE A 355 -5.19 3.55 13.08
CA ILE A 355 -4.85 3.17 11.72
C ILE A 355 -5.82 2.08 11.29
N PHE A 356 -6.58 2.37 10.24
CA PHE A 356 -7.37 1.40 9.52
C PHE A 356 -6.64 1.01 8.24
N SER A 357 -6.82 -0.23 7.80
CA SER A 357 -6.30 -0.68 6.53
C SER A 357 -7.32 -1.50 5.77
N LYS A 358 -7.29 -1.41 4.44
CA LYS A 358 -8.18 -2.14 3.55
C LYS A 358 -7.44 -2.58 2.31
N MET A 359 -7.87 -3.71 1.77
CA MET A 359 -7.46 -4.24 0.49
C MET A 359 -8.70 -4.41 -0.40
N VAL A 360 -8.62 -3.92 -1.63
CA VAL A 360 -9.74 -3.88 -2.57
C VAL A 360 -9.31 -4.42 -3.92
N GLU A 361 -10.13 -5.27 -4.50
CA GLU A 361 -10.01 -5.70 -5.91
C GLU A 361 -10.79 -4.73 -6.81
N VAL A 362 -10.22 -4.42 -7.98
CA VAL A 362 -10.88 -3.70 -9.07
C VAL A 362 -10.86 -4.56 -10.32
N ARG A 363 -12.03 -4.76 -10.95
CA ARG A 363 -12.17 -5.45 -12.24
C ARG A 363 -12.10 -4.46 -13.39
N LEU A 364 -11.16 -4.66 -14.32
CA LEU A 364 -11.05 -3.88 -15.54
C LEU A 364 -11.73 -4.61 -16.72
N PRO A 365 -12.39 -3.90 -17.65
CA PRO A 365 -12.54 -2.44 -17.73
C PRO A 365 -13.71 -1.89 -16.90
N SER A 366 -14.52 -2.73 -16.26
CA SER A 366 -15.76 -2.32 -15.59
C SER A 366 -15.59 -1.33 -14.42
N LYS A 367 -14.38 -1.27 -13.83
CA LYS A 367 -14.04 -0.55 -12.60
C LYS A 367 -14.86 -1.01 -11.38
N ALA A 368 -15.44 -2.21 -11.44
CA ALA A 368 -16.19 -2.78 -10.32
C ALA A 368 -15.26 -3.04 -9.14
N LEU A 369 -15.67 -2.58 -7.95
CA LEU A 369 -14.90 -2.67 -6.72
C LEU A 369 -15.41 -3.80 -5.83
N LYS A 370 -14.50 -4.52 -5.20
CA LYS A 370 -14.81 -5.52 -4.17
C LYS A 370 -13.86 -5.36 -2.98
N LEU A 371 -14.41 -5.09 -1.79
CA LEU A 371 -13.64 -5.11 -0.55
C LEU A 371 -13.22 -6.55 -0.23
N MET A 372 -11.93 -6.78 -0.04
CA MET A 372 -11.35 -8.13 0.07
C MET A 372 -10.90 -8.45 1.49
N ASN A 373 -10.16 -7.52 2.12
CA ASN A 373 -9.72 -7.61 3.50
C ASN A 373 -9.76 -6.21 4.11
N TRP A 374 -10.13 -6.12 5.39
CA TRP A 374 -10.25 -4.86 6.14
C TRP A 374 -9.87 -5.02 7.61
N GLU A 375 -9.37 -6.21 7.98
CA GLU A 375 -8.92 -6.49 9.34
C GLU A 375 -7.44 -6.10 9.42
N ALA A 376 -7.14 -5.10 10.24
CA ALA A 376 -5.77 -4.60 10.36
C ALA A 376 -4.81 -5.68 10.90
N GLU A 377 -5.31 -6.65 11.67
CA GLU A 377 -4.51 -7.79 12.16
C GLU A 377 -4.01 -8.69 11.01
N ASP A 378 -4.84 -8.90 10.00
CA ASP A 378 -4.52 -9.70 8.82
C ASP A 378 -3.59 -8.93 7.87
N LEU A 379 -4.00 -7.70 7.50
CA LEU A 379 -3.35 -6.91 6.44
C LEU A 379 -2.16 -6.08 6.96
N GLY A 380 -2.12 -5.78 8.25
CA GLY A 380 -1.19 -4.82 8.84
C GLY A 380 -1.49 -3.38 8.39
N VAL A 381 -0.45 -2.54 8.38
CA VAL A 381 -0.48 -1.19 7.78
C VAL A 381 0.26 -1.24 6.44
N PRO A 382 -0.44 -1.53 5.32
CA PRO A 382 0.18 -1.98 4.09
C PRO A 382 0.84 -0.84 3.31
N MET A 383 2.13 -0.97 3.03
CA MET A 383 2.97 0.02 2.34
C MET A 383 3.35 -0.42 0.93
N GLY A 384 3.39 -1.73 0.67
CA GLY A 384 3.63 -2.29 -0.65
C GLY A 384 2.84 -3.57 -0.87
N ILE A 385 2.37 -3.79 -2.10
CA ILE A 385 1.74 -5.03 -2.53
C ILE A 385 2.32 -5.50 -3.86
N GLU A 386 2.62 -6.79 -3.96
CA GLU A 386 3.07 -7.44 -5.19
C GLU A 386 2.28 -8.72 -5.45
N TYR A 387 2.03 -9.01 -6.72
CA TYR A 387 1.37 -10.24 -7.16
C TYR A 387 2.43 -11.25 -7.58
N VAL A 388 2.38 -12.43 -6.97
CA VAL A 388 3.33 -13.52 -7.23
C VAL A 388 2.57 -14.69 -7.85
N GLN A 389 2.93 -15.01 -9.09
CA GLN A 389 2.45 -16.21 -9.74
C GLN A 389 3.22 -17.41 -9.20
N LYS A 390 2.52 -18.48 -8.80
CA LYS A 390 3.18 -19.78 -8.61
C LYS A 390 3.26 -20.46 -9.97
N GLU A 391 4.45 -20.93 -10.33
CA GLU A 391 4.64 -21.74 -11.54
C GLU A 391 3.65 -22.92 -11.53
N ARG A 392 2.90 -23.09 -12.62
CA ARG A 392 2.09 -24.29 -12.82
C ARG A 392 3.05 -25.48 -12.99
N ARG A 393 3.18 -26.30 -11.95
CA ARG A 393 3.90 -27.58 -12.02
C ARG A 393 3.24 -28.57 -12.97
#